data_AF-A0A9X0BQP1-F1
#
_entry.id   AF-A0A9X0BQP1-F1
#
_cell.length_a   1.000
_cell.length_b   1.000
_cell.length_c   1.000
_cell.angle_alpha   90.00
_cell.angle_beta   90.00
_cell.angle_gamma   90.00
#
_symmetry.space_group_name_H-M   'P 1'
#
loop_
_entity.id
_entity.type
_entity.pdbx_description
1 polymer ?
#
loop_
_entity_poly.entity_id
_entity_poly.type
_entity_poly.pdbx_seq_one_letter_code
_entity_poly.pdbx_strand_id
1 'polypeptide(L)'
;MGLGKEDAYLRETLAVEYRVRAIRCLGETLRNGISGELDENGRDGIFVIIQILLLQDIFESGISTHGVHITGALSICNQLRLSDTLSRENERTVFFLGNLAWQVSPISFPVSSSPDAYPIRLDIIRSLADPRRLCFSPELRAAVATLSDLKFEQVNGCPREIFLIMGNVMEHAKAHATGKMETAEYERLLNACRYELYSWRLKPDRYPNDNPRWPAVAEAFRHACILHTSRLLDMAQPAEAPIIQNSVTAILDSLAEIPADCRLIELVVMPIFMAGADALSPYARHYVLLRFDHIRSHGGVTSEMSVSLLKSVWDARSRQAKHDSSNIPWVWFTRDSGSERQHDYLII
;
A
#
# COMPACT_ATOMS: atom_id res chain seq x y z
N MET A 1 -13.36 31.42 -14.89
CA MET A 1 -14.78 31.02 -14.82
C MET A 1 -14.91 30.06 -13.66
N GLY A 2 -15.70 30.44 -12.65
CA GLY A 2 -15.77 29.73 -11.37
C GLY A 2 -16.50 28.40 -11.50
N LEU A 3 -15.91 27.35 -10.93
CA LEU A 3 -16.58 26.10 -10.60
C LEU A 3 -17.66 26.43 -9.56
N GLY A 4 -18.91 26.55 -10.00
CA GLY A 4 -20.05 26.88 -9.13
C GLY A 4 -20.40 25.71 -8.22
N LYS A 5 -20.86 26.01 -6.99
CA LYS A 5 -21.29 25.01 -6.00
C LYS A 5 -22.33 23.99 -6.52
N GLU A 6 -23.10 24.34 -7.55
CA GLU A 6 -24.06 23.45 -8.21
C GLU A 6 -23.40 22.30 -8.98
N ASP A 7 -22.23 22.54 -9.60
CA ASP A 7 -21.47 21.50 -10.32
C ASP A 7 -20.86 20.47 -9.36
N ALA A 8 -20.46 20.89 -8.16
CA ALA A 8 -19.94 20.00 -7.13
C ALA A 8 -21.03 19.06 -6.59
N TYR A 9 -22.22 19.60 -6.31
CA TYR A 9 -23.36 18.81 -5.84
C TYR A 9 -23.87 17.80 -6.88
N LEU A 10 -23.85 18.19 -8.16
CA LEU A 10 -24.21 17.29 -9.27
C LEU A 10 -23.20 16.14 -9.39
N ARG A 11 -21.89 16.43 -9.27
CA ARG A 11 -20.81 15.43 -9.30
C ARG A 11 -20.89 14.46 -8.12
N GLU A 12 -21.13 14.96 -6.91
CA GLU A 12 -21.31 14.12 -5.72
C GLU A 12 -22.52 13.19 -5.87
N THR A 13 -23.65 13.70 -6.37
CA THR A 13 -24.87 12.91 -6.60
C THR A 13 -24.64 11.82 -7.66
N LEU A 14 -23.99 12.16 -8.78
CA LEU A 14 -23.62 11.22 -9.84
C LEU A 14 -22.63 10.16 -9.33
N ALA A 15 -21.63 10.54 -8.54
CA ALA A 15 -20.64 9.62 -7.97
C ALA A 15 -21.29 8.59 -7.04
N VAL A 16 -22.25 9.01 -6.22
CA VAL A 16 -23.05 8.11 -5.37
C VAL A 16 -23.89 7.16 -6.23
N GLU A 17 -24.50 7.65 -7.30
CA GLU A 17 -25.30 6.80 -8.20
C GLU A 17 -24.44 5.74 -8.90
N TYR A 18 -23.27 6.12 -9.44
CA TYR A 18 -22.33 5.18 -10.06
C TYR A 18 -21.83 4.15 -9.05
N ARG A 19 -21.57 4.56 -7.81
CA ARG A 19 -21.16 3.66 -6.72
C ARG A 19 -22.23 2.62 -6.42
N VAL A 20 -23.49 3.03 -6.28
CA VAL A 20 -24.60 2.10 -6.05
C VAL A 20 -24.76 1.14 -7.23
N ARG A 21 -24.64 1.62 -8.47
CA ARG A 21 -24.68 0.77 -9.67
C ARG A 21 -23.52 -0.23 -9.70
N ALA A 22 -22.31 0.20 -9.36
CA ALA A 22 -21.13 -0.65 -9.29
C ALA A 22 -21.26 -1.72 -8.20
N ILE A 23 -21.75 -1.38 -7.00
CA ILE A 23 -22.01 -2.34 -5.91
C ILE A 23 -23.07 -3.34 -6.32
N ARG A 24 -24.16 -2.90 -6.96
CA ARG A 24 -25.22 -3.79 -7.45
C ARG A 24 -24.69 -4.75 -8.51
N CYS A 25 -23.96 -4.23 -9.50
CA CYS A 25 -23.32 -5.02 -10.55
C CYS A 25 -22.32 -6.02 -9.96
N LEU A 26 -21.52 -5.61 -8.97
CA LEU A 26 -20.62 -6.49 -8.24
C LEU A 26 -21.39 -7.62 -7.53
N GLY A 27 -22.49 -7.30 -6.85
CA GLY A 27 -23.33 -8.28 -6.17
C GLY A 27 -24.01 -9.27 -7.13
N GLU A 28 -24.45 -8.83 -8.30
CA GLU A 28 -24.99 -9.68 -9.36
C GLU A 28 -23.91 -10.60 -9.95
N THR A 29 -22.75 -10.03 -10.28
CA THR A 29 -21.63 -10.78 -10.88
C THR A 29 -21.02 -11.77 -9.88
N LEU A 30 -20.96 -11.42 -8.60
CA LEU A 30 -20.57 -12.33 -7.51
C LEU A 30 -21.50 -13.52 -7.39
N ARG A 31 -22.83 -13.31 -7.46
CA ARG A 31 -23.81 -14.41 -7.44
C ARG A 31 -23.63 -15.36 -8.62
N ASN A 32 -23.37 -14.82 -9.81
CA ASN A 32 -23.09 -15.61 -11.02
C ASN A 32 -21.72 -16.32 -10.94
N GLY A 33 -20.76 -15.76 -10.21
CA GLY A 33 -19.48 -16.40 -9.93
C GLY A 33 -19.60 -17.60 -8.99
N ILE A 34 -20.48 -17.48 -7.98
CA ILE A 34 -20.78 -18.56 -7.03
C ILE A 34 -21.48 -19.74 -7.72
N SER A 35 -22.27 -19.51 -8.78
CA SER A 35 -22.90 -20.57 -9.58
C SER A 35 -21.95 -21.26 -10.58
N GLY A 36 -20.69 -20.81 -10.69
CA GLY A 36 -19.68 -21.42 -11.57
C GLY A 36 -19.76 -21.02 -13.04
N GLU A 37 -20.54 -20.00 -13.39
CA GLU A 37 -20.79 -19.57 -14.78
C GLU A 37 -19.95 -18.34 -15.20
N LEU A 38 -18.88 -18.02 -14.47
CA LEU A 38 -18.11 -16.81 -14.74
C LEU A 38 -17.10 -17.03 -15.87
N ASP A 39 -17.26 -16.28 -16.97
CA ASP A 39 -16.24 -16.19 -18.01
C ASP A 39 -15.07 -15.27 -17.60
N GLU A 40 -14.00 -15.25 -18.40
CA GLU A 40 -12.81 -14.45 -18.08
C GLU A 40 -13.10 -12.95 -18.01
N ASN A 41 -14.04 -12.46 -18.84
CA ASN A 41 -14.43 -11.05 -18.85
C ASN A 41 -15.23 -10.67 -17.60
N GLY A 42 -16.13 -11.54 -17.14
CA GLY A 42 -16.84 -11.38 -15.89
C GLY A 42 -15.88 -11.36 -14.70
N ARG A 43 -14.87 -12.25 -14.70
CA ARG A 43 -13.83 -12.27 -13.66
C ARG A 43 -13.03 -10.97 -13.62
N ASP A 44 -12.51 -10.52 -14.77
CA ASP A 44 -11.75 -9.28 -14.87
C ASP A 44 -12.61 -8.07 -14.49
N GLY A 45 -13.88 -8.06 -14.91
CA GLY A 45 -14.86 -7.04 -14.56
C GLY A 45 -15.07 -6.91 -13.06
N ILE A 46 -15.13 -8.02 -12.32
CA ILE A 46 -15.20 -7.98 -10.86
C ILE A 46 -13.95 -7.31 -10.27
N PHE A 47 -12.75 -7.72 -10.65
CA PHE A 47 -11.53 -7.16 -10.07
C PHE A 47 -11.39 -5.65 -10.38
N VAL A 48 -11.82 -5.21 -11.57
CA VAL A 48 -11.90 -3.79 -11.93
C VAL A 48 -12.90 -3.04 -11.07
N ILE A 49 -14.11 -3.58 -10.88
CA ILE A 49 -15.15 -2.92 -10.06
C ILE A 49 -14.69 -2.82 -8.60
N ILE A 50 -14.12 -3.89 -8.06
CA ILE A 50 -13.54 -3.92 -6.70
C ILE A 50 -12.48 -2.84 -6.58
N GLN A 51 -11.57 -2.78 -7.54
CA GLN A 51 -10.59 -1.70 -7.65
C GLN A 51 -11.30 -0.35 -7.61
N ILE A 52 -12.15 -0.01 -8.57
CA ILE A 52 -12.82 1.31 -8.63
C ILE A 52 -13.54 1.68 -7.31
N LEU A 53 -14.22 0.75 -6.66
CA LEU A 53 -14.92 1.02 -5.40
C LEU A 53 -13.97 1.37 -4.25
N LEU A 54 -12.84 0.66 -4.17
CA LEU A 54 -11.83 0.91 -3.16
C LEU A 54 -11.12 2.25 -3.37
N LEU A 55 -10.98 2.65 -4.63
CA LEU A 55 -10.47 3.94 -5.07
C LEU A 55 -11.31 5.06 -4.51
N GLN A 56 -12.62 4.95 -4.74
CA GLN A 56 -13.59 5.94 -4.36
C GLN A 56 -13.64 6.09 -2.84
N ASP A 57 -13.58 4.98 -2.09
CA ASP A 57 -13.49 5.00 -0.63
C ASP A 57 -12.28 5.80 -0.11
N ILE A 58 -11.11 5.58 -0.72
CA ILE A 58 -9.86 6.26 -0.36
C ILE A 58 -9.95 7.76 -0.71
N PHE A 59 -10.51 8.11 -1.87
CA PHE A 59 -10.61 9.52 -2.29
C PHE A 59 -11.65 10.32 -1.52
N GLU A 60 -12.80 9.73 -1.19
CA GLU A 60 -13.88 10.44 -0.51
C GLU A 60 -13.57 10.67 0.97
N SER A 61 -12.84 9.74 1.61
CA SER A 61 -12.70 9.78 3.07
C SER A 61 -11.35 9.29 3.62
N GLY A 62 -10.46 8.76 2.78
CA GLY A 62 -9.25 8.05 3.22
C GLY A 62 -9.55 6.76 4.00
N ILE A 63 -10.81 6.31 4.00
CA ILE A 63 -11.34 5.22 4.84
C ILE A 63 -12.27 4.37 3.99
N SER A 64 -11.96 3.09 3.80
CA SER A 64 -13.02 2.16 3.40
C SER A 64 -13.78 1.76 4.64
N THR A 65 -15.07 2.06 4.66
CA THR A 65 -15.88 1.92 5.85
C THR A 65 -15.99 0.47 6.32
N HIS A 66 -15.68 -0.55 5.49
CA HIS A 66 -15.71 -1.96 5.95
C HIS A 66 -14.73 -2.95 5.26
N GLY A 67 -13.80 -2.56 4.38
CA GLY A 67 -12.90 -3.54 3.71
C GLY A 67 -13.61 -4.68 2.95
N VAL A 68 -14.94 -4.58 2.77
CA VAL A 68 -15.83 -5.63 2.24
C VAL A 68 -15.46 -5.97 0.80
N HIS A 69 -14.97 -4.99 0.05
CA HIS A 69 -14.57 -5.17 -1.34
C HIS A 69 -13.34 -6.09 -1.48
N ILE A 70 -12.34 -6.01 -0.58
CA ILE A 70 -11.18 -6.94 -0.58
C ILE A 70 -11.61 -8.34 -0.14
N THR A 71 -12.44 -8.43 0.90
CA THR A 71 -12.97 -9.72 1.37
C THR A 71 -13.77 -10.43 0.26
N GLY A 72 -14.53 -9.67 -0.53
CA GLY A 72 -15.20 -10.15 -1.73
C GLY A 72 -14.21 -10.64 -2.81
N ALA A 73 -13.14 -9.89 -3.06
CA ALA A 73 -12.08 -10.30 -3.99
C ALA A 73 -11.44 -11.63 -3.57
N LEU A 74 -11.15 -11.80 -2.28
CA LEU A 74 -10.56 -13.02 -1.72
C LEU A 74 -11.51 -14.21 -1.87
N SER A 75 -12.81 -14.02 -1.59
CA SER A 75 -13.82 -15.07 -1.77
C SER A 75 -13.82 -15.61 -3.20
N ILE A 76 -13.73 -14.71 -4.20
CA ILE A 76 -13.66 -15.11 -5.61
C ILE A 76 -12.35 -15.81 -5.93
N CYS A 77 -11.21 -15.27 -5.46
CA CYS A 77 -9.90 -15.90 -5.69
C CYS A 77 -9.87 -17.35 -5.19
N ASN A 78 -10.43 -17.60 -4.01
CA ASN A 78 -10.53 -18.93 -3.42
C ASN A 78 -11.51 -19.84 -4.17
N GLN A 79 -12.68 -19.31 -4.56
CA GLN A 79 -13.69 -20.08 -5.31
C GLN A 79 -13.17 -20.52 -6.68
N LEU A 80 -12.45 -19.64 -7.38
CA LEU A 80 -11.89 -19.91 -8.70
C LEU A 80 -10.53 -20.64 -8.64
N ARG A 81 -10.04 -20.97 -7.43
CA ARG A 81 -8.72 -21.58 -7.19
C ARG A 81 -7.61 -20.90 -7.99
N LEU A 82 -7.60 -19.56 -7.98
CA LEU A 82 -6.71 -18.79 -8.86
C LEU A 82 -5.23 -19.09 -8.61
N SER A 83 -4.85 -19.54 -7.41
CA SER A 83 -3.48 -20.02 -7.13
C SER A 83 -3.04 -21.16 -8.06
N ASP A 84 -3.99 -22.00 -8.49
CA ASP A 84 -3.72 -23.23 -9.24
C ASP A 84 -4.03 -23.08 -10.73
N THR A 85 -4.89 -22.13 -11.09
CA THR A 85 -5.43 -21.97 -12.44
C THR A 85 -4.85 -20.78 -13.21
N LEU A 86 -4.19 -19.83 -12.54
CA LEU A 86 -3.58 -18.68 -13.21
C LEU A 86 -2.43 -19.10 -14.11
N SER A 87 -2.45 -18.58 -15.33
CA SER A 87 -1.37 -18.73 -16.30
C SER A 87 -0.96 -17.37 -16.90
N ARG A 88 0.07 -17.37 -17.75
CA ARG A 88 0.50 -16.15 -18.47
C ARG A 88 -0.56 -15.64 -19.44
N GLU A 89 -1.49 -16.50 -19.88
CA GLU A 89 -2.58 -16.11 -20.78
C GLU A 89 -3.60 -15.21 -20.08
N ASN A 90 -3.65 -15.23 -18.74
CA ASN A 90 -4.55 -14.41 -17.93
C ASN A 90 -3.94 -13.04 -17.56
N GLU A 91 -3.29 -12.36 -18.50
CA GLU A 91 -2.51 -11.14 -18.26
C GLU A 91 -3.30 -10.05 -17.50
N ARG A 92 -4.56 -9.79 -17.90
CA ARG A 92 -5.43 -8.79 -17.24
C ARG A 92 -5.73 -9.15 -15.79
N THR A 93 -6.07 -10.41 -15.54
CA THR A 93 -6.35 -10.89 -14.18
C THR A 93 -5.11 -10.78 -13.29
N VAL A 94 -3.95 -11.18 -13.80
CA VAL A 94 -2.66 -11.07 -13.09
C VAL A 94 -2.33 -9.61 -12.78
N PHE A 95 -2.54 -8.70 -13.73
CA PHE A 95 -2.36 -7.26 -13.52
C PHE A 95 -3.26 -6.74 -12.40
N PHE A 96 -4.56 -7.05 -12.44
CA PHE A 96 -5.49 -6.58 -11.42
C PHE A 96 -5.21 -7.17 -10.03
N LEU A 97 -4.83 -8.44 -9.97
CA LEU A 97 -4.41 -9.07 -8.70
C LEU A 97 -3.11 -8.48 -8.17
N GLY A 98 -2.15 -8.15 -9.04
CA GLY A 98 -0.92 -7.43 -8.69
C GLY A 98 -1.20 -6.11 -8.00
N ASN A 99 -2.14 -5.32 -8.54
CA ASN A 99 -2.54 -4.04 -7.95
C ASN A 99 -3.20 -4.23 -6.58
N LEU A 100 -4.10 -5.21 -6.48
CA LEU A 100 -4.76 -5.54 -5.21
C LEU A 100 -3.78 -6.06 -4.15
N ALA A 101 -2.73 -6.78 -4.55
CA ALA A 101 -1.77 -7.41 -3.65
C ALA A 101 -0.82 -6.41 -2.96
N TRP A 102 -0.43 -5.33 -3.65
CA TRP A 102 0.65 -4.45 -3.16
C TRP A 102 0.36 -2.95 -3.12
N GLN A 103 -0.32 -2.37 -4.12
CA GLN A 103 0.22 -1.22 -4.85
C GLN A 103 0.67 0.06 -4.10
N VAL A 104 1.67 0.79 -4.64
CA VAL A 104 2.08 2.19 -4.31
C VAL A 104 2.58 2.92 -5.60
N SER A 105 1.70 3.51 -6.42
CA SER A 105 1.78 4.77 -7.21
C SER A 105 0.63 4.95 -8.21
N PRO A 106 0.23 6.16 -8.64
CA PRO A 106 -0.37 6.42 -9.95
C PRO A 106 0.65 6.22 -11.10
N ILE A 107 0.24 5.56 -12.20
CA ILE A 107 0.93 5.70 -13.50
C ILE A 107 -0.03 6.38 -14.46
N SER A 108 0.50 7.33 -15.22
CA SER A 108 -0.14 7.90 -16.40
C SER A 108 0.21 7.15 -17.68
N PHE A 109 -0.80 6.71 -18.43
CA PHE A 109 -0.66 6.41 -19.86
C PHE A 109 -0.92 7.70 -20.68
N PRO A 110 -0.34 7.85 -21.89
CA PRO A 110 -0.67 8.96 -22.76
C PRO A 110 -1.94 8.60 -23.55
N VAL A 111 -3.12 8.88 -23.01
CA VAL A 111 -4.35 8.94 -23.82
C VAL A 111 -5.20 10.13 -23.36
N SER A 112 -5.73 10.82 -24.36
CA SER A 112 -6.46 12.08 -24.39
C SER A 112 -7.43 12.37 -23.22
N SER A 113 -7.31 13.59 -22.70
CA SER A 113 -8.37 14.49 -22.21
C SER A 113 -9.69 13.86 -21.71
N SER A 114 -9.64 13.30 -20.50
CA SER A 114 -10.75 13.28 -19.53
C SER A 114 -10.14 13.19 -18.13
N PRO A 115 -10.56 13.99 -17.14
CA PRO A 115 -10.23 13.72 -15.74
C PRO A 115 -11.08 12.53 -15.28
N ASP A 116 -10.68 11.89 -14.18
CA ASP A 116 -11.44 10.86 -13.46
C ASP A 116 -11.13 9.40 -13.83
N ALA A 117 -9.90 8.96 -13.52
CA ALA A 117 -9.60 7.59 -13.06
C ALA A 117 -8.14 7.53 -12.54
N TYR A 118 -7.97 7.30 -11.22
CA TYR A 118 -6.67 7.15 -10.56
C TYR A 118 -6.55 5.70 -9.99
N PRO A 119 -5.41 5.15 -9.50
CA PRO A 119 -5.31 3.71 -9.13
C PRO A 119 -5.17 3.35 -7.63
N ILE A 120 -5.64 2.14 -7.24
CA ILE A 120 -5.93 1.58 -5.90
C ILE A 120 -4.85 0.61 -5.38
N ARG A 121 -4.70 0.49 -4.04
CA ARG A 121 -3.58 -0.13 -3.31
C ARG A 121 -4.00 -0.85 -2.02
N LEU A 122 -3.83 -2.17 -1.79
CA LEU A 122 -4.63 -2.77 -0.70
C LEU A 122 -4.00 -3.85 0.21
N ASP A 123 -3.63 -5.04 -0.25
CA ASP A 123 -3.50 -6.18 0.69
C ASP A 123 -2.31 -6.04 1.68
N ILE A 124 -1.08 -5.98 1.17
CA ILE A 124 0.09 -5.84 2.05
C ILE A 124 0.09 -4.49 2.79
N ILE A 125 -0.26 -3.38 2.14
CA ILE A 125 -0.27 -2.06 2.78
C ILE A 125 -1.29 -1.99 3.92
N ARG A 126 -2.50 -2.51 3.72
CA ARG A 126 -3.51 -2.59 4.78
C ARG A 126 -3.01 -3.43 5.95
N SER A 127 -2.27 -4.49 5.66
CA SER A 127 -1.70 -5.36 6.69
C SER A 127 -0.57 -4.71 7.50
N LEU A 128 0.06 -3.63 7.00
CA LEU A 128 1.08 -2.89 7.77
C LEU A 128 0.51 -2.29 9.07
N ALA A 129 -0.77 -1.92 9.08
CA ALA A 129 -1.43 -1.40 10.29
C ALA A 129 -1.91 -2.52 11.23
N ASP A 130 -2.25 -3.69 10.67
CA ASP A 130 -2.66 -4.87 11.41
C ASP A 130 -2.40 -6.14 10.57
N PRO A 131 -1.44 -6.99 10.94
CA PRO A 131 -1.11 -8.20 10.17
C PRO A 131 -2.30 -9.14 9.95
N ARG A 132 -3.29 -9.13 10.85
CA ARG A 132 -4.51 -9.96 10.73
C ARG A 132 -5.34 -9.61 9.50
N ARG A 133 -5.11 -8.43 8.92
CA ARG A 133 -5.81 -7.92 7.74
C ARG A 133 -5.28 -8.46 6.42
N LEU A 134 -4.15 -9.18 6.43
CA LEU A 134 -3.59 -9.82 5.24
C LEU A 134 -4.57 -10.89 4.71
N CYS A 135 -4.96 -10.74 3.45
CA CYS A 135 -5.98 -11.56 2.79
C CYS A 135 -5.37 -12.57 1.82
N PHE A 136 -4.41 -12.18 0.98
CA PHE A 136 -3.89 -13.05 -0.06
C PHE A 136 -2.89 -14.08 0.49
N SER A 137 -3.07 -15.32 0.05
CA SER A 137 -2.20 -16.42 0.44
C SER A 137 -0.79 -16.25 -0.13
N PRO A 138 0.23 -16.89 0.48
CA PRO A 138 1.59 -16.92 -0.06
C PRO A 138 1.64 -17.45 -1.50
N GLU A 139 0.85 -18.48 -1.82
CA GLU A 139 0.80 -19.11 -3.14
C GLU A 139 0.26 -18.14 -4.20
N LEU A 140 -0.82 -17.42 -3.88
CA LEU A 140 -1.38 -16.42 -4.79
C LEU A 140 -0.41 -15.27 -5.02
N ARG A 141 0.27 -14.79 -3.98
CA ARG A 141 1.31 -13.75 -4.10
C ARG A 141 2.48 -14.22 -4.96
N ALA A 142 2.93 -15.46 -4.79
CA ALA A 142 3.99 -16.06 -5.61
C ALA A 142 3.56 -16.21 -7.07
N ALA A 143 2.33 -16.66 -7.33
CA ALA A 143 1.76 -16.77 -8.68
C ALA A 143 1.72 -15.39 -9.36
N VAL A 144 1.18 -14.38 -8.68
CA VAL A 144 1.13 -13.00 -9.18
C VAL A 144 2.53 -12.47 -9.50
N ALA A 145 3.50 -12.60 -8.59
CA ALA A 145 4.86 -12.12 -8.81
C ALA A 145 5.58 -12.85 -9.97
N THR A 146 5.27 -14.13 -10.19
CA THR A 146 5.88 -14.96 -11.24
C THR A 146 5.26 -14.69 -12.61
N LEU A 147 3.95 -14.50 -12.66
CA LEU A 147 3.19 -14.30 -13.90
C LEU A 147 3.18 -12.84 -14.35
N SER A 148 3.45 -11.89 -13.46
CA SER A 148 3.49 -10.47 -13.81
C SER A 148 4.68 -10.12 -14.69
N ASP A 149 4.43 -9.27 -15.68
CA ASP A 149 5.46 -8.59 -16.47
C ASP A 149 6.08 -7.40 -15.70
N LEU A 150 6.85 -6.56 -16.40
CA LEU A 150 7.48 -5.37 -15.81
C LEU A 150 6.47 -4.29 -15.39
N LYS A 151 5.20 -4.39 -15.79
CA LYS A 151 4.16 -3.43 -15.38
C LYS A 151 3.92 -3.52 -13.88
N PHE A 152 4.21 -4.66 -13.24
CA PHE A 152 4.13 -4.78 -11.79
C PHE A 152 4.99 -3.72 -11.11
N GLU A 153 6.29 -3.69 -11.37
CA GLU A 153 7.21 -2.70 -10.80
C GLU A 153 6.84 -1.27 -11.23
N GLN A 154 6.38 -1.11 -12.48
CA GLN A 154 5.96 0.19 -13.01
C GLN A 154 4.86 0.81 -12.17
N VAL A 155 3.91 -0.01 -11.73
CA VAL A 155 2.67 0.39 -11.06
C VAL A 155 2.86 0.47 -9.56
N ASN A 156 3.67 -0.43 -9.03
CA ASN A 156 3.84 -0.67 -7.60
C ASN A 156 5.04 0.03 -6.98
N GLY A 157 6.05 0.39 -7.79
CA GLY A 157 7.32 0.95 -7.35
C GLY A 157 8.25 -0.06 -6.68
N CYS A 158 7.67 -1.04 -6.00
CA CYS A 158 8.40 -2.07 -5.27
C CYS A 158 8.89 -3.18 -6.20
N PRO A 159 10.18 -3.55 -6.10
CA PRO A 159 10.70 -4.77 -6.71
C PRO A 159 9.93 -6.02 -6.28
N ARG A 160 9.61 -6.91 -7.23
CA ARG A 160 8.84 -8.14 -6.93
C ARG A 160 9.47 -9.03 -5.86
N GLU A 161 10.80 -9.09 -5.79
CA GLU A 161 11.48 -9.87 -4.75
C GLU A 161 11.23 -9.27 -3.36
N ILE A 162 11.22 -7.94 -3.22
CA ILE A 162 10.90 -7.26 -1.96
C ILE A 162 9.42 -7.45 -1.61
N PHE A 163 8.53 -7.40 -2.60
CA PHE A 163 7.11 -7.74 -2.44
C PHE A 163 6.92 -9.14 -1.82
N LEU A 164 7.63 -10.14 -2.33
CA LEU A 164 7.55 -11.52 -1.84
C LEU A 164 8.09 -11.64 -0.41
N ILE A 165 9.25 -11.03 -0.12
CA ILE A 165 9.84 -11.04 1.22
C ILE A 165 8.88 -10.38 2.22
N MET A 166 8.35 -9.21 1.88
CA MET A 166 7.39 -8.49 2.74
C MET A 166 6.10 -9.28 2.93
N GLY A 167 5.64 -9.98 1.89
CA GLY A 167 4.53 -10.91 2.02
C GLY A 167 4.78 -12.01 3.05
N ASN A 168 5.99 -12.58 3.10
CA ASN A 168 6.35 -13.58 4.12
C ASN A 168 6.41 -12.97 5.53
N VAL A 169 6.97 -11.76 5.66
CA VAL A 169 6.97 -11.00 6.93
C VAL A 169 5.54 -10.85 7.45
N MET A 170 4.60 -10.44 6.60
CA MET A 170 3.21 -10.27 7.00
C MET A 170 2.51 -11.59 7.33
N GLU A 171 2.83 -12.68 6.63
CA GLU A 171 2.28 -14.00 6.94
C GLU A 171 2.72 -14.48 8.33
N HIS A 172 4.01 -14.33 8.65
CA HIS A 172 4.54 -14.66 9.97
C HIS A 172 3.93 -13.77 11.07
N ALA A 173 3.80 -12.46 10.81
CA ALA A 173 3.16 -11.53 11.72
C ALA A 173 1.67 -11.84 11.94
N LYS A 174 0.95 -12.27 10.90
CA LYS A 174 -0.43 -12.74 11.02
C LYS A 174 -0.52 -14.04 11.84
N ALA A 175 0.37 -15.00 11.59
CA ALA A 175 0.40 -16.25 12.35
C ALA A 175 0.67 -15.99 13.84
N HIS A 176 1.63 -15.13 14.17
CA HIS A 176 1.90 -14.72 15.55
C HIS A 176 0.73 -13.97 16.19
N ALA A 177 0.16 -12.97 15.50
CA ALA A 177 -0.99 -12.20 15.99
C ALA A 177 -2.28 -13.03 16.18
N THR A 178 -2.38 -14.20 15.52
CA THR A 178 -3.49 -15.15 15.67
C THR A 178 -3.18 -16.32 16.60
N GLY A 179 -2.02 -16.33 17.26
CA GLY A 179 -1.61 -17.38 18.19
C GLY A 179 -1.21 -18.70 17.52
N LYS A 180 -0.97 -18.70 16.21
CA LYS A 180 -0.56 -19.88 15.43
C LYS A 180 0.97 -20.08 15.37
N MET A 181 1.73 -19.12 15.89
CA MET A 181 3.20 -19.12 15.86
C MET A 181 3.73 -18.61 17.20
N GLU A 182 4.72 -19.30 17.76
CA GLU A 182 5.37 -18.90 19.00
C GLU A 182 6.32 -17.71 18.78
N THR A 183 6.54 -16.90 19.82
CA THR A 183 7.37 -15.70 19.74
C THR A 183 8.81 -15.99 19.29
N ALA A 184 9.45 -17.03 19.81
CA ALA A 184 10.83 -17.36 19.43
C ALA A 184 10.95 -17.76 17.96
N GLU A 185 9.96 -18.48 17.42
CA GLU A 185 9.89 -18.82 16.01
C GLU A 185 9.62 -17.59 15.13
N TYR A 186 8.66 -16.75 15.56
CA TYR A 186 8.33 -15.49 14.91
C TYR A 186 9.54 -14.56 14.78
N GLU A 187 10.26 -14.32 15.88
CA GLU A 187 11.46 -13.49 15.87
C GLU A 187 12.54 -14.05 14.96
N ARG A 188 12.77 -15.37 14.99
CA ARG A 188 13.74 -16.04 14.11
C ARG A 188 13.39 -15.84 12.63
N LEU A 189 12.13 -16.04 12.26
CA LEU A 189 11.66 -15.92 10.87
C LEU A 189 11.68 -14.47 10.37
N LEU A 190 11.28 -13.50 11.20
CA LEU A 190 11.37 -12.08 10.86
C LEU A 190 12.81 -11.60 10.74
N ASN A 191 13.72 -12.09 11.58
CA ASN A 191 15.14 -11.80 11.45
C ASN A 191 15.72 -12.37 10.15
N ALA A 192 15.30 -13.57 9.72
CA ALA A 192 15.68 -14.14 8.44
C ALA A 192 15.20 -13.27 7.26
N CYS A 193 13.92 -12.88 7.26
CA CYS A 193 13.37 -11.98 6.23
C CYS A 193 14.09 -10.62 6.23
N ARG A 194 14.40 -10.06 7.40
CA ARG A 194 15.16 -8.81 7.52
C ARG A 194 16.57 -8.95 6.97
N TYR A 195 17.24 -10.08 7.21
CA TYR A 195 18.54 -10.38 6.62
C TYR A 195 18.46 -10.46 5.08
N GLU A 196 17.42 -11.11 4.55
CA GLU A 196 17.17 -11.16 3.10
C GLU A 196 17.06 -9.75 2.52
N LEU A 197 16.30 -8.84 3.15
CA LEU A 197 16.19 -7.43 2.72
C LEU A 197 17.52 -6.67 2.76
N TYR A 198 18.41 -6.95 3.72
CA TYR A 198 19.76 -6.36 3.77
C TYR A 198 20.70 -6.94 2.71
N SER A 199 20.56 -8.23 2.43
CA SER A 199 21.37 -8.95 1.43
C SER A 199 20.90 -8.70 0.00
N TRP A 200 19.68 -8.21 -0.18
CA TRP A 200 19.11 -7.91 -1.48
C TRP A 200 19.97 -6.88 -2.23
N ARG A 201 20.09 -7.08 -3.54
CA ARG A 201 20.88 -6.24 -4.43
C ARG A 201 20.06 -5.85 -5.65
N LEU A 202 20.25 -4.60 -6.05
CA LEU A 202 19.69 -4.03 -7.26
C LEU A 202 20.16 -4.82 -8.49
N LYS A 203 19.23 -5.22 -9.35
CA LYS A 203 19.52 -5.83 -10.66
C LYS A 203 19.24 -4.78 -11.73
N PRO A 204 20.27 -4.26 -12.43
CA PRO A 204 20.12 -3.14 -13.37
C PRO A 204 19.11 -3.39 -14.49
N ASP A 205 18.98 -4.65 -14.94
CA ASP A 205 18.24 -5.00 -16.16
C ASP A 205 16.75 -5.29 -15.93
N ARG A 206 16.20 -4.99 -14.74
CA ARG A 206 14.85 -5.40 -14.34
C ARG A 206 13.86 -4.27 -14.16
N TYR A 207 14.19 -3.07 -14.63
CA TYR A 207 13.29 -1.94 -14.48
C TYR A 207 12.30 -1.79 -15.64
N PRO A 208 11.12 -1.21 -15.37
CA PRO A 208 10.10 -1.00 -16.39
C PRO A 208 10.54 -0.14 -17.57
N ASN A 209 11.52 0.75 -17.36
CA ASN A 209 12.08 1.63 -18.38
C ASN A 209 13.47 2.12 -17.96
N ASP A 210 14.15 2.80 -18.89
CA ASP A 210 15.52 3.29 -18.73
C ASP A 210 15.68 4.50 -17.80
N ASN A 211 14.66 4.85 -17.00
CA ASN A 211 14.76 5.95 -16.06
C ASN A 211 15.84 5.64 -14.99
N PRO A 212 16.92 6.44 -14.90
CA PRO A 212 18.04 6.14 -14.02
C PRO A 212 17.71 6.25 -12.53
N ARG A 213 16.50 6.71 -12.17
CA ARG A 213 16.05 6.91 -10.79
C ARG A 213 15.32 5.70 -10.20
N TRP A 214 15.06 4.66 -10.99
CA TRP A 214 14.48 3.40 -10.50
C TRP A 214 15.25 2.75 -9.35
N PRO A 215 16.60 2.74 -9.33
CA PRO A 215 17.36 2.25 -8.19
C PRO A 215 17.01 2.98 -6.89
N ALA A 216 16.77 4.29 -6.95
CA ALA A 216 16.40 5.08 -5.79
C ALA A 216 15.01 4.72 -5.25
N VAL A 217 14.04 4.48 -6.15
CA VAL A 217 12.70 3.98 -5.77
C VAL A 217 12.84 2.63 -5.06
N ALA A 218 13.55 1.69 -5.67
CA ALA A 218 13.73 0.35 -5.13
C ALA A 218 14.44 0.35 -3.76
N GLU A 219 15.44 1.20 -3.59
CA GLU A 219 16.19 1.35 -2.34
C GLU A 219 15.34 1.96 -1.22
N ALA A 220 14.49 2.95 -1.55
CA ALA A 220 13.51 3.50 -0.61
C ALA A 220 12.54 2.41 -0.13
N PHE A 221 12.04 1.55 -1.02
CA PHE A 221 11.20 0.41 -0.64
C PHE A 221 11.92 -0.59 0.25
N ARG A 222 13.16 -0.95 -0.10
CA ARG A 222 13.98 -1.88 0.68
C ARG A 222 14.09 -1.43 2.13
N HIS A 223 14.48 -0.17 2.34
CA HIS A 223 14.62 0.38 3.69
C HIS A 223 13.29 0.60 4.41
N ALA A 224 12.20 0.91 3.70
CA ALA A 224 10.87 0.99 4.30
C ALA A 224 10.41 -0.39 4.83
N CYS A 225 10.67 -1.46 4.07
CA CYS A 225 10.39 -2.84 4.51
C CYS A 225 11.28 -3.27 5.68
N ILE A 226 12.57 -2.91 5.68
CA ILE A 226 13.49 -3.16 6.81
C ILE A 226 13.00 -2.45 8.07
N LEU A 227 12.59 -1.19 7.93
CA LEU A 227 12.08 -0.38 9.02
C LEU A 227 10.80 -1.00 9.59
N HIS A 228 9.84 -1.36 8.74
CA HIS A 228 8.61 -2.02 9.18
C HIS A 228 8.88 -3.35 9.89
N THR A 229 9.73 -4.20 9.32
CA THR A 229 10.11 -5.49 9.92
C THR A 229 10.78 -5.29 11.28
N SER A 230 11.58 -4.24 11.45
CA SER A 230 12.21 -3.92 12.73
C SER A 230 11.18 -3.47 13.78
N ARG A 231 10.17 -2.68 13.38
CA ARG A 231 9.05 -2.30 14.24
C ARG A 231 8.15 -3.47 14.64
N LEU A 232 8.04 -4.50 13.80
CA LEU A 232 7.32 -5.74 14.12
C LEU A 232 8.06 -6.64 15.12
N LEU A 233 9.41 -6.60 15.10
CA LEU A 233 10.25 -7.32 16.05
C LEU A 233 10.27 -6.63 17.42
N ASP A 234 10.35 -5.30 17.44
CA ASP A 234 10.29 -4.51 18.66
C ASP A 234 9.57 -3.18 18.40
N MET A 235 8.31 -3.13 18.84
CA MET A 235 7.46 -1.95 18.68
C MET A 235 7.89 -0.80 19.60
N ALA A 236 8.52 -1.11 20.74
CA ALA A 236 8.91 -0.13 21.76
C ALA A 236 10.31 0.45 21.53
N GLN A 237 11.14 -0.20 20.69
CA GLN A 237 12.49 0.24 20.34
C GLN A 237 12.54 1.75 20.07
N PRO A 238 13.42 2.54 20.72
CA PRO A 238 13.50 3.98 20.49
C PRO A 238 13.66 4.33 19.01
N ALA A 239 13.06 5.44 18.58
CA ALA A 239 13.23 5.92 17.21
C ALA A 239 14.70 6.31 16.93
N GLU A 240 15.46 6.68 17.95
CA GLU A 240 16.90 6.98 17.94
C GLU A 240 17.77 5.75 17.67
N ALA A 241 17.23 4.53 17.76
CA ALA A 241 18.00 3.33 17.58
C ALA A 241 18.70 3.33 16.20
N PRO A 242 20.00 2.98 16.11
CA PRO A 242 20.75 3.08 14.86
C PRO A 242 20.11 2.33 13.69
N ILE A 243 19.51 1.16 13.93
CA ILE A 243 18.83 0.38 12.89
C ILE A 243 17.64 1.13 12.27
N ILE A 244 16.95 1.93 13.07
CA ILE A 244 15.81 2.75 12.65
C ILE A 244 16.32 3.96 11.87
N GLN A 245 17.20 4.76 12.47
CA GLN A 245 17.69 5.98 11.82
C GLN A 245 18.51 5.70 10.55
N ASN A 246 19.28 4.61 10.50
CA ASN A 246 19.96 4.21 9.27
C ASN A 246 18.97 3.96 8.12
N SER A 247 17.81 3.36 8.42
CA SER A 247 16.76 3.14 7.42
C SER A 247 16.02 4.43 7.06
N VAL A 248 15.72 5.29 8.04
CA VAL A 248 15.13 6.61 7.79
C VAL A 248 16.03 7.43 6.87
N THR A 249 17.33 7.55 7.20
CA THR A 249 18.31 8.28 6.37
C THR A 249 18.40 7.69 4.97
N ALA A 250 18.55 6.38 4.83
CA ALA A 250 18.65 5.75 3.52
C ALA A 250 17.41 5.96 2.65
N ILE A 251 16.21 5.97 3.24
CA ILE A 251 14.97 6.34 2.53
C ILE A 251 15.05 7.80 2.07
N LEU A 252 15.35 8.75 2.97
CA LEU A 252 15.37 10.17 2.64
C LEU A 252 16.44 10.53 1.59
N ASP A 253 17.61 9.90 1.68
CA ASP A 253 18.69 10.05 0.70
C ASP A 253 18.27 9.51 -0.67
N SER A 254 17.64 8.33 -0.71
CA SER A 254 17.08 7.77 -1.95
C SER A 254 16.02 8.70 -2.55
N LEU A 255 15.18 9.31 -1.72
CA LEU A 255 14.16 10.26 -2.19
C LEU A 255 14.76 11.57 -2.72
N ALA A 256 15.92 11.99 -2.20
CA ALA A 256 16.62 13.18 -2.71
C ALA A 256 17.11 13.00 -4.15
N GLU A 257 17.41 11.77 -4.55
CA GLU A 257 17.75 11.42 -5.93
C GLU A 257 16.56 11.48 -6.89
N ILE A 258 15.32 11.59 -6.41
CA ILE A 258 14.13 11.70 -7.24
C ILE A 258 13.71 13.18 -7.32
N PRO A 259 13.88 13.85 -8.47
CA PRO A 259 13.46 15.23 -8.63
C PRO A 259 11.97 15.44 -8.38
N ALA A 260 11.59 16.65 -7.98
CA ALA A 260 10.20 16.98 -7.67
C ALA A 260 9.28 16.86 -8.89
N ASP A 261 9.78 17.09 -10.11
CA ASP A 261 9.09 16.98 -11.40
C ASP A 261 9.06 15.55 -11.97
N CYS A 262 9.75 14.60 -11.34
CA CYS A 262 9.79 13.21 -11.77
C CYS A 262 8.58 12.42 -11.26
N ARG A 263 7.80 11.82 -12.16
CA ARG A 263 6.62 11.00 -11.82
C ARG A 263 6.89 9.79 -10.92
N LEU A 264 8.14 9.32 -10.84
CA LEU A 264 8.49 8.24 -9.91
C LEU A 264 8.28 8.63 -8.44
N ILE A 265 8.18 9.93 -8.12
CA ILE A 265 7.87 10.40 -6.77
C ILE A 265 6.52 9.89 -6.26
N GLU A 266 5.58 9.60 -7.16
CA GLU A 266 4.26 9.13 -6.80
C GLU A 266 4.30 7.66 -6.28
N LEU A 267 5.38 6.92 -6.59
CA LEU A 267 5.59 5.52 -6.18
C LEU A 267 6.11 5.35 -4.76
N VAL A 268 6.52 6.44 -4.11
CA VAL A 268 7.26 6.36 -2.85
C VAL A 268 6.46 6.88 -1.65
N VAL A 269 5.12 6.95 -1.77
CA VAL A 269 4.20 7.32 -0.67
C VAL A 269 4.47 6.50 0.59
N MET A 270 4.49 5.16 0.46
CA MET A 270 4.74 4.27 1.60
C MET A 270 6.14 4.45 2.20
N PRO A 271 7.24 4.45 1.40
CA PRO A 271 8.55 4.79 1.93
C PRO A 271 8.62 6.13 2.65
N ILE A 272 8.08 7.20 2.07
CA ILE A 272 8.05 8.54 2.68
C ILE A 272 7.30 8.51 4.01
N PHE A 273 6.14 7.87 4.07
CA PHE A 273 5.37 7.74 5.29
C PHE A 273 6.16 7.00 6.38
N MET A 274 6.75 5.86 6.04
CA MET A 274 7.53 5.04 6.97
C MET A 274 8.72 5.82 7.53
N ALA A 275 9.49 6.52 6.68
CA ALA A 275 10.57 7.38 7.13
C ALA A 275 10.06 8.55 7.99
N GLY A 276 8.93 9.15 7.61
CA GLY A 276 8.30 10.24 8.32
C GLY A 276 7.89 9.88 9.75
N ALA A 277 7.33 8.68 9.96
CA ALA A 277 6.89 8.24 11.29
C ALA A 277 8.05 8.20 12.29
N ASP A 278 9.24 7.83 11.81
CA ASP A 278 10.46 7.69 12.60
C ASP A 278 11.45 8.86 12.42
N ALA A 279 11.03 9.94 11.75
CA ALA A 279 11.82 11.15 11.60
C ALA A 279 11.93 11.93 12.92
N LEU A 280 13.16 12.11 13.40
CA LEU A 280 13.44 12.81 14.65
C LEU A 280 13.61 14.31 14.45
N SER A 281 14.35 14.74 13.43
CA SER A 281 14.69 16.15 13.25
C SER A 281 13.54 16.93 12.60
N PRO A 282 13.32 18.20 12.99
CA PRO A 282 12.36 19.08 12.32
C PRO A 282 12.63 19.22 10.81
N TYR A 283 13.91 19.21 10.42
CA TYR A 283 14.32 19.25 9.02
C TYR A 283 13.83 18.02 8.23
N ALA A 284 14.06 16.81 8.75
CA ALA A 284 13.59 15.58 8.11
C ALA A 284 12.06 15.53 8.01
N ARG A 285 11.35 15.97 9.07
CA ARG A 285 9.88 16.06 9.07
C ARG A 285 9.39 17.06 8.03
N HIS A 286 10.02 18.23 7.93
CA HIS A 286 9.67 19.23 6.92
C HIS A 286 9.93 18.70 5.51
N TYR A 287 11.05 18.02 5.28
CA TYR A 287 11.37 17.40 4.00
C TYR A 287 10.32 16.35 3.60
N VAL A 288 9.89 15.50 4.54
CA VAL A 288 8.80 14.53 4.32
C VAL A 288 7.50 15.23 3.88
N LEU A 289 7.10 16.30 4.58
CA LEU A 289 5.90 17.07 4.20
C LEU A 289 6.04 17.69 2.80
N LEU A 290 7.21 18.25 2.49
CA LEU A 290 7.50 18.79 1.16
C LEU A 290 7.39 17.71 0.07
N ARG A 291 7.86 16.48 0.33
CA ARG A 291 7.73 15.38 -0.63
C ARG A 291 6.29 14.95 -0.84
N PHE A 292 5.45 14.93 0.20
CA PHE A 292 4.02 14.73 0.05
C PHE A 292 3.36 15.83 -0.78
N ASP A 293 3.79 17.09 -0.61
CA ASP A 293 3.30 18.20 -1.44
C ASP A 293 3.65 18.03 -2.91
N HIS A 294 4.87 17.56 -3.22
CA HIS A 294 5.26 17.21 -4.58
C HIS A 294 4.37 16.09 -5.15
N ILE A 295 4.11 15.02 -4.40
CA ILE A 295 3.21 13.93 -4.83
C ILE A 295 1.82 14.47 -5.14
N ARG A 296 1.26 15.27 -4.24
CA ARG A 296 -0.04 15.91 -4.43
C ARG A 296 -0.08 16.77 -5.70
N SER A 297 1.00 17.48 -6.01
CA SER A 297 1.09 18.34 -7.20
C SER A 297 1.08 17.58 -8.53
N HIS A 298 1.53 16.32 -8.55
CA HIS A 298 1.52 15.47 -9.75
C HIS A 298 0.25 14.62 -9.87
N GLY A 299 -0.15 13.98 -8.77
CA GLY A 299 -1.17 12.93 -8.79
C GLY A 299 -2.58 13.40 -8.42
N GLY A 300 -2.74 14.63 -7.93
CA GLY A 300 -4.04 15.14 -7.44
C GLY A 300 -4.60 14.40 -6.21
N VAL A 301 -3.89 13.39 -5.71
CA VAL A 301 -4.27 12.59 -4.54
C VAL A 301 -3.93 13.36 -3.26
N THR A 302 -4.90 13.46 -2.35
CA THR A 302 -4.72 14.08 -1.05
C THR A 302 -4.08 13.09 -0.07
N SER A 303 -2.77 13.18 0.15
CA SER A 303 -2.08 12.47 1.26
C SER A 303 -2.39 13.08 2.63
N GLU A 304 -3.57 13.67 2.80
CA GLU A 304 -3.95 14.45 3.99
C GLU A 304 -4.04 13.56 5.24
N MET A 305 -4.57 12.33 5.08
CA MET A 305 -4.62 11.35 6.16
C MET A 305 -3.22 10.90 6.57
N SER A 306 -2.36 10.56 5.60
CA SER A 306 -0.95 10.22 5.82
C SER A 306 -0.22 11.34 6.60
N VAL A 307 -0.39 12.59 6.17
CA VAL A 307 0.22 13.77 6.82
C VAL A 307 -0.36 14.01 8.22
N SER A 308 -1.67 13.90 8.41
CA SER A 308 -2.35 14.07 9.69
C SER A 308 -1.88 13.03 10.72
N LEU A 309 -1.74 11.79 10.29
CA LEU A 309 -1.23 10.69 11.10
C LEU A 309 0.21 10.94 11.54
N LEU A 310 1.08 11.37 10.62
CA LEU A 310 2.45 11.75 10.95
C LEU A 310 2.53 12.88 11.97
N LYS A 311 1.72 13.93 11.80
CA LYS A 311 1.63 15.04 12.77
C LYS A 311 1.18 14.53 14.14
N SER A 312 0.22 13.62 14.20
CA SER A 312 -0.23 13.02 15.46
C SER A 312 0.88 12.26 16.18
N VAL A 313 1.71 11.51 15.44
CA VAL A 313 2.90 10.83 15.99
C VAL A 313 3.93 11.83 16.51
N TRP A 314 4.23 12.88 15.73
CA TRP A 314 5.21 13.88 16.12
C TRP A 314 4.76 14.70 17.34
N ASP A 315 3.47 15.03 17.41
CA ASP A 315 2.86 15.74 18.53
C ASP A 315 2.88 14.87 19.79
N ALA A 316 2.50 13.60 19.69
CA ALA A 316 2.58 12.66 20.81
C ALA A 316 4.02 12.47 21.30
N ARG A 317 4.99 12.32 20.39
CA ARG A 317 6.42 12.24 20.73
C ARG A 317 6.91 13.52 21.43
N SER A 318 6.41 14.69 21.03
CA SER A 318 6.75 15.96 21.70
C SER A 318 6.20 16.09 23.13
N ARG A 319 5.16 15.32 23.46
CA ARG A 319 4.53 15.29 24.79
C ARG A 319 5.07 14.17 25.68
N GLN A 320 5.94 13.30 25.17
CA GLN A 320 6.57 12.25 25.98
C GLN A 320 7.42 12.86 27.10
N ALA A 321 7.47 12.16 28.23
CA ALA A 321 8.32 12.56 29.34
C ALA A 321 9.80 12.52 28.91
N LYS A 322 10.63 13.44 29.40
CA LYS A 322 12.04 13.57 28.98
C LYS A 322 12.89 12.29 29.14
N HIS A 323 12.47 11.35 29.99
CA HIS A 323 13.14 10.08 30.25
C HIS A 323 12.51 8.89 29.50
N ASP A 324 11.34 9.10 28.89
CA ASP A 324 10.70 8.11 28.05
C ASP A 324 11.22 8.25 26.62
N SER A 325 12.02 7.27 26.20
CA SER A 325 12.54 7.14 24.83
C SER A 325 11.84 6.04 24.05
N SER A 326 10.76 5.46 24.60
CA SER A 326 10.00 4.44 23.89
C SER A 326 9.40 5.02 22.62
N ASN A 327 9.28 4.17 21.60
CA ASN A 327 8.64 4.59 20.36
C ASN A 327 7.19 5.02 20.59
N ILE A 328 6.71 5.89 19.71
CA ILE A 328 5.29 6.18 19.53
C ILE A 328 4.86 5.58 18.18
N PRO A 329 4.27 4.37 18.18
CA PRO A 329 3.84 3.71 16.96
C PRO A 329 2.69 4.45 16.29
N TRP A 330 2.83 4.71 14.99
CA TRP A 330 1.77 5.33 14.20
C TRP A 330 0.47 4.50 14.21
N VAL A 331 0.57 3.17 14.34
CA VAL A 331 -0.56 2.23 14.44
C VAL A 331 -1.50 2.48 15.63
N TRP A 332 -1.08 3.25 16.64
CA TRP A 332 -1.96 3.61 17.76
C TRP A 332 -3.03 4.62 17.35
N PHE A 333 -2.70 5.52 16.44
CA PHE A 333 -3.63 6.55 15.95
C PHE A 333 -4.53 6.05 14.83
N THR A 334 -4.35 4.81 14.41
CA THR A 334 -5.17 4.16 13.38
C THR A 334 -6.36 3.40 13.97
N ARG A 335 -6.36 3.24 15.30
CA ARG A 335 -7.34 2.49 16.08
C ARG A 335 -8.01 3.45 17.07
N ASP A 336 -9.03 4.19 16.63
CA ASP A 336 -9.82 4.96 17.58
C ASP A 336 -10.73 4.00 18.37
N SER A 337 -10.44 3.84 19.66
CA SER A 337 -11.16 2.95 20.59
C SER A 337 -12.62 3.39 20.87
N GLY A 338 -13.06 4.53 20.34
CA GLY A 338 -14.43 5.04 20.48
C GLY A 338 -15.26 5.06 19.18
N SER A 339 -14.68 4.68 18.03
CA SER A 339 -15.35 4.78 16.74
C SER A 339 -15.55 3.38 16.14
N GLU A 340 -16.78 3.04 15.75
CA GLU A 340 -17.08 1.86 14.93
C GLU A 340 -16.38 1.92 13.55
N ARG A 341 -15.70 3.03 13.21
CA ARG A 341 -15.03 3.26 11.92
C ARG A 341 -13.54 2.97 12.04
N GLN A 342 -13.09 1.91 11.38
CA GLN A 342 -11.67 1.55 11.27
C GLN A 342 -11.05 2.21 10.04
N HIS A 343 -9.89 2.85 10.21
CA HIS A 343 -9.15 3.45 9.11
C HIS A 343 -8.33 2.37 8.37
N ASP A 344 -8.83 1.90 7.24
CA ASP A 344 -8.24 0.76 6.53
C ASP A 344 -7.06 1.13 5.62
N TYR A 345 -6.89 2.40 5.23
CA TYR A 345 -5.97 2.81 4.15
C TYR A 345 -5.15 4.07 4.42
N LEU A 346 -4.51 4.13 5.59
CA LEU A 346 -3.88 5.35 6.10
C LEU A 346 -2.52 5.71 5.48
N ILE A 347 -1.93 4.81 4.71
CA ILE A 347 -0.65 5.02 4.01
C ILE A 347 -0.94 5.09 2.51
N ILE A 348 -1.80 6.03 2.12
CA ILE A 348 -2.14 6.33 0.72
C ILE A 348 -2.06 7.84 0.47
#